data_AF-A0AAW1LJX1-F1
#
_entry.id   AF-A0AAW1LJX1-F1
#
_cell.length_a   1.000
_cell.length_b   1.000
_cell.length_c   1.000
_cell.angle_alpha   90.00
_cell.angle_beta   90.00
_cell.angle_gamma   90.00
#
_symmetry.space_group_name_H-M   'P 1'
#
loop_
_entity.id
_entity.type
_entity.pdbx_description
1 polymer ?
#
loop_
_entity_poly.entity_id
_entity_poly.type
_entity_poly.pdbx_seq_one_letter_code
_entity_poly.pdbx_strand_id
1 'polypeptide(L)'
;MQQGILTVQSAGNDGLPESVESVVPWIFSVAASTTDRRIGDKIVLGDGTTLIGAAVNTFTLPGNQIPLVYGKTASTHCDEDRTKLCLDMCLDERLVKGKIVVCNYTFSLDVAIKAGAVGVVALSESDNVAFIYPLPVVPLIKSEFDKLISYLSSTQTPTANILKSEAFADKSAPSIAYFSSRGPNKIASDILKPDITAPGVDILAAYSPIAPVTEFSEDKRKVTYSLLSGTSMSCPHVTGAAAYLKSLHPDWSPAAIKSSLMTTANPMSRKDDPYDTQFPYGSEFAYGSGHLNPVKAANPGLVYEATKDDYITFLCKLGEDDIGTFTGNKTAPCPKKSDRSPKDVNYPSMAALVTFSKPFTVTFARIVTNVGVANSTYTSKVTSDSKIKVTVEPSTLSFTSLKETKSFNVTVVGNGLSKQSMVTASLIWSDGIHSVRSPIVVYT
;
A
#
# COMPACT_ATOMS: atom_id res chain seq x y z
N MET A 1 19.23 -7.82 10.73
CA MET A 1 19.30 -9.27 10.49
C MET A 1 20.39 -10.04 11.22
N GLN A 2 21.67 -9.79 10.99
CA GLN A 2 22.75 -10.60 11.59
C GLN A 2 22.66 -10.72 13.12
N GLN A 3 22.16 -9.68 13.79
CA GLN A 3 21.97 -9.63 15.24
C GLN A 3 20.57 -10.10 15.69
N GLY A 4 19.82 -10.82 14.85
CA GLY A 4 18.48 -11.31 15.19
C GLY A 4 17.40 -10.22 15.29
N ILE A 5 17.65 -9.02 14.74
CA ILE A 5 16.70 -7.90 14.71
C ILE A 5 16.07 -7.79 13.32
N LEU A 6 14.73 -7.82 13.29
CA LEU A 6 13.92 -7.56 12.09
C LEU A 6 13.82 -6.05 11.87
N THR A 7 13.95 -5.62 10.62
CA THR A 7 13.68 -4.24 10.20
C THR A 7 12.44 -4.24 9.32
N VAL A 8 11.45 -3.43 9.70
CA VAL A 8 10.24 -3.16 8.92
C VAL A 8 10.39 -1.79 8.29
N GLN A 9 10.01 -1.65 7.03
CA GLN A 9 10.12 -0.40 6.29
C GLN A 9 8.89 -0.18 5.42
N SER A 10 8.46 1.07 5.33
CA SER A 10 7.43 1.52 4.39
C SER A 10 7.84 1.27 2.94
N ALA A 11 6.90 0.85 2.10
CA ALA A 11 7.16 0.63 0.68
C ALA A 11 7.44 1.92 -0.12
N GLY A 12 6.88 3.06 0.32
CA GLY A 12 6.90 4.35 -0.38
C GLY A 12 5.49 4.86 -0.68
N ASN A 13 5.37 6.14 -1.09
CA ASN A 13 4.08 6.81 -1.32
C ASN A 13 3.92 7.38 -2.75
N ASP A 14 4.61 6.82 -3.74
CA ASP A 14 4.57 7.33 -5.12
C ASP A 14 3.44 6.72 -5.96
N GLY A 15 2.93 5.54 -5.61
CA GLY A 15 1.81 4.86 -6.29
C GLY A 15 2.10 4.34 -7.71
N LEU A 16 3.22 4.75 -8.31
CA LEU A 16 3.62 4.38 -9.66
C LEU A 16 4.16 2.94 -9.74
N PRO A 17 4.10 2.29 -10.92
CA PRO A 17 4.87 1.09 -11.19
C PRO A 17 6.35 1.20 -10.80
N GLU A 18 6.89 0.12 -10.22
CA GLU A 18 8.29 0.03 -9.82
C GLU A 18 8.78 1.16 -8.89
N SER A 19 7.88 1.78 -8.14
CA SER A 19 8.19 2.87 -7.22
C SER A 19 8.51 2.40 -5.80
N VAL A 20 8.49 1.08 -5.54
CA VAL A 20 8.86 0.54 -4.24
C VAL A 20 10.33 0.81 -3.94
N GLU A 21 10.59 1.46 -2.81
CA GLU A 21 11.95 1.83 -2.38
C GLU A 21 12.54 0.78 -1.43
N SER A 22 11.68 0.10 -0.65
CA SER A 22 12.11 -0.96 0.27
C SER A 22 12.27 -2.31 -0.45
N VAL A 23 13.44 -2.49 -1.07
CA VAL A 23 13.68 -3.55 -2.06
C VAL A 23 14.55 -4.71 -1.61
N VAL A 24 15.36 -4.56 -0.56
CA VAL A 24 16.28 -5.64 -0.13
C VAL A 24 15.52 -6.79 0.56
N PRO A 25 15.94 -8.05 0.39
CA PRO A 25 15.19 -9.21 0.88
C PRO A 25 15.15 -9.33 2.41
N TRP A 26 16.17 -8.83 3.11
CA TRP A 26 16.24 -8.88 4.58
C TRP A 26 15.41 -7.80 5.30
N ILE A 27 14.82 -6.84 4.57
CA ILE A 27 13.87 -5.86 5.12
C ILE A 27 12.45 -6.33 4.85
N PHE A 28 11.54 -6.11 5.81
CA PHE A 28 10.12 -6.37 5.66
C PHE A 28 9.40 -5.12 5.12
N SER A 29 9.06 -5.14 3.84
CA SER A 29 8.50 -4.02 3.08
C SER A 29 6.97 -4.00 3.14
N VAL A 30 6.38 -2.86 3.53
CA VAL A 30 4.96 -2.77 3.88
C VAL A 30 4.21 -1.75 3.01
N ALA A 31 3.19 -2.23 2.30
CA ALA A 31 2.21 -1.42 1.58
C ALA A 31 1.11 -0.86 2.50
N ALA A 32 0.35 0.11 1.99
CA ALA A 32 -0.74 0.76 2.72
C ALA A 32 -2.10 0.39 2.11
N SER A 33 -3.04 0.00 2.98
CA SER A 33 -4.44 -0.15 2.64
C SER A 33 -5.36 0.69 3.52
N THR A 34 -6.59 0.86 3.04
CA THR A 34 -7.71 1.42 3.80
C THR A 34 -8.14 0.50 4.95
N THR A 35 -8.90 1.08 5.87
CA THR A 35 -9.67 0.35 6.89
C THR A 35 -11.15 0.41 6.56
N ASP A 36 -11.97 -0.33 7.32
CA ASP A 36 -13.43 -0.25 7.25
C ASP A 36 -13.99 1.09 7.78
N ARG A 37 -13.13 1.97 8.30
CA ARG A 37 -13.47 3.35 8.63
C ARG A 37 -12.98 4.29 7.54
N ARG A 38 -13.90 5.03 6.93
CA ARG A 38 -13.64 6.13 6.00
C ARG A 38 -14.03 7.46 6.63
N ILE A 39 -13.15 8.46 6.59
CA ILE A 39 -13.49 9.81 7.02
C ILE A 39 -14.01 10.59 5.81
N GLY A 40 -15.15 11.25 5.96
CA GLY A 40 -15.71 12.04 4.87
C GLY A 40 -16.42 13.31 5.34
N ASP A 41 -16.38 14.29 4.46
CA ASP A 41 -17.01 15.58 4.62
C ASP A 41 -18.22 15.68 3.69
N LYS A 42 -19.34 16.11 4.26
CA LYS A 42 -20.56 16.37 3.49
C LYS A 42 -20.62 17.84 3.10
N ILE A 43 -20.97 18.09 1.84
CA ILE A 43 -21.47 19.38 1.41
C ILE A 43 -22.94 19.26 1.02
N VAL A 44 -23.78 20.09 1.66
CA VAL A 44 -25.21 20.20 1.37
C VAL A 44 -25.43 21.42 0.50
N LEU A 45 -25.84 21.21 -0.75
CA LEU A 45 -26.14 22.26 -1.71
C LEU A 45 -27.48 22.94 -1.39
N GLY A 46 -27.71 24.13 -1.93
CA GLY A 46 -28.93 24.90 -1.65
C GLY A 46 -30.23 24.24 -2.15
N ASP A 47 -30.15 23.26 -3.05
CA ASP A 47 -31.27 22.43 -3.50
C ASP A 47 -31.53 21.20 -2.61
N GLY A 48 -30.72 21.01 -1.56
CA GLY A 48 -30.77 19.86 -0.64
C GLY A 48 -29.91 18.66 -1.07
N THR A 49 -29.30 18.69 -2.25
CA THR A 49 -28.38 17.63 -2.70
C THR A 49 -27.18 17.55 -1.74
N THR A 50 -26.84 16.34 -1.30
CA THR A 50 -25.65 16.10 -0.48
C THR A 50 -24.59 15.37 -1.29
N LEU A 51 -23.39 15.96 -1.35
CA LEU A 51 -22.21 15.34 -1.95
C LEU A 51 -21.21 15.00 -0.84
N ILE A 52 -20.38 13.98 -1.07
CA ILE A 52 -19.41 13.49 -0.08
C ILE A 52 -18.00 13.57 -0.66
N GLY A 53 -17.10 14.22 0.07
CA GLY A 53 -15.67 14.26 -0.20
C GLY A 53 -14.85 13.62 0.92
N ALA A 54 -13.54 13.49 0.71
CA ALA A 54 -12.61 12.89 1.67
C ALA A 54 -11.66 13.94 2.26
N ALA A 55 -11.99 14.46 3.43
CA ALA A 55 -11.17 15.40 4.17
C ALA A 55 -11.45 15.30 5.67
N VAL A 56 -10.60 15.95 6.46
CA VAL A 56 -10.72 16.07 7.92
C VAL A 56 -11.04 17.53 8.27
N ASN A 57 -12.31 17.88 8.17
CA ASN A 57 -12.87 19.17 8.52
C ASN A 57 -13.38 19.21 9.98
N THR A 58 -12.68 20.00 10.81
CA THR A 58 -13.09 20.30 12.19
C THR A 58 -13.90 21.60 12.31
N PHE A 59 -14.04 22.35 11.22
CA PHE A 59 -14.65 23.68 11.22
C PHE A 59 -16.17 23.62 11.15
N THR A 60 -16.82 24.67 11.65
CA THR A 60 -18.26 24.91 11.45
C THR A 60 -18.42 26.26 10.77
N LEU A 61 -19.06 26.28 9.61
CA LEU A 61 -19.37 27.53 8.93
C LEU A 61 -20.47 28.31 9.68
N PRO A 62 -20.43 29.65 9.66
CA PRO A 62 -21.35 30.50 10.43
C PRO A 62 -22.79 30.54 9.88
N GLY A 63 -23.14 29.71 8.90
CA GLY A 63 -24.48 29.65 8.31
C GLY A 63 -24.69 28.41 7.45
N ASN A 64 -25.97 28.11 7.17
CA ASN A 64 -26.38 26.90 6.44
C ASN A 64 -26.52 27.11 4.92
N GLN A 65 -26.32 28.33 4.42
CA GLN A 65 -26.41 28.68 3.01
C GLN A 65 -25.36 29.74 2.67
N ILE A 66 -24.10 29.33 2.54
CA ILE A 66 -23.01 30.20 2.15
C ILE A 66 -22.97 30.27 0.61
N PRO A 67 -22.85 31.45 -0.02
CA PRO A 67 -22.77 31.55 -1.46
C PRO A 67 -21.60 30.76 -2.04
N LEU A 68 -21.83 30.06 -3.16
CA LEU A 68 -20.80 29.42 -3.96
C LEU A 68 -20.34 30.36 -5.07
N VAL A 69 -19.05 30.30 -5.41
CA VAL A 69 -18.50 30.94 -6.61
C VAL A 69 -17.66 29.93 -7.38
N TYR A 70 -17.95 29.75 -8.66
CA TYR A 70 -17.14 28.90 -9.49
C TYR A 70 -15.85 29.63 -9.86
N GLY A 71 -14.69 29.01 -9.63
CA GLY A 71 -13.38 29.52 -10.05
C GLY A 71 -13.40 30.01 -11.50
N LYS A 72 -14.10 29.31 -12.41
CA LYS A 72 -14.29 29.73 -13.80
C LYS A 72 -14.71 31.21 -14.00
N THR A 73 -15.47 31.78 -13.07
CA THR A 73 -15.98 33.16 -13.12
C THR A 73 -15.45 34.05 -12.00
N ALA A 74 -14.42 33.60 -11.28
CA ALA A 74 -13.90 34.26 -10.09
C ALA A 74 -12.71 35.22 -10.36
N SER A 75 -12.44 35.56 -11.62
CA SER A 75 -11.43 36.55 -12.01
C SER A 75 -11.91 37.41 -13.18
N THR A 76 -11.45 38.66 -13.21
CA THR A 76 -11.65 39.62 -14.29
C THR A 76 -10.40 39.81 -15.17
N HIS A 77 -9.27 39.18 -14.82
CA HIS A 77 -7.97 39.41 -15.45
C HIS A 77 -7.19 38.15 -15.83
N CYS A 78 -7.62 36.96 -15.40
CA CYS A 78 -7.10 35.68 -15.88
C CYS A 78 -8.03 35.04 -16.93
N ASP A 79 -7.48 34.20 -17.79
CA ASP A 79 -8.28 33.36 -18.69
C ASP A 79 -9.02 32.25 -17.92
N GLU A 80 -10.02 31.68 -18.59
CA GLU A 80 -10.90 30.66 -17.99
C GLU A 80 -10.15 29.43 -17.50
N ASP A 81 -9.14 28.96 -18.25
CA ASP A 81 -8.42 27.71 -17.96
C ASP A 81 -7.58 27.83 -16.70
N ARG A 82 -6.97 28.99 -16.47
CA ARG A 82 -6.24 29.27 -15.23
C ARG A 82 -7.19 29.52 -14.06
N THR A 83 -8.28 30.23 -14.30
CA THR A 83 -9.20 30.66 -13.24
C THR A 83 -10.02 29.49 -12.69
N LYS A 84 -10.46 28.55 -13.55
CA LYS A 84 -11.16 27.34 -13.09
C LYS A 84 -10.29 26.44 -12.20
N LEU A 85 -8.97 26.48 -12.37
CA LEU A 85 -7.99 25.77 -11.54
C LEU A 85 -7.61 26.57 -10.27
N CYS A 86 -8.17 27.77 -10.10
CA CYS A 86 -7.89 28.68 -9.00
C CYS A 86 -6.40 29.02 -8.85
N LEU A 87 -5.64 29.07 -9.96
CA LEU A 87 -4.18 29.27 -9.92
C LEU A 87 -3.78 30.59 -9.26
N ASP A 88 -2.51 30.68 -8.87
CA ASP A 88 -1.96 31.86 -8.21
C ASP A 88 -2.25 33.15 -9.00
N MET A 89 -2.61 34.18 -8.25
CA MET A 89 -3.09 35.48 -8.73
C MET A 89 -4.35 35.44 -9.63
N CYS A 90 -5.05 34.32 -9.77
CA CYS A 90 -6.26 34.21 -10.61
C CYS A 90 -7.57 34.15 -9.82
N LEU A 91 -7.62 34.68 -8.60
CA LEU A 91 -8.86 34.85 -7.84
C LEU A 91 -9.02 36.31 -7.39
N ASP A 92 -10.11 36.94 -7.79
CA ASP A 92 -10.45 38.31 -7.37
C ASP A 92 -11.04 38.28 -5.95
N GLU A 93 -10.38 38.96 -5.00
CA GLU A 93 -10.86 39.06 -3.60
C GLU A 93 -12.32 39.52 -3.56
N ARG A 94 -12.70 40.51 -4.38
CA ARG A 94 -14.09 41.03 -4.42
C ARG A 94 -15.13 39.98 -4.82
N LEU A 95 -14.74 38.99 -5.62
CA LEU A 95 -15.64 37.93 -6.09
C LEU A 95 -15.68 36.73 -5.14
N VAL A 96 -14.61 36.50 -4.38
CA VAL A 96 -14.40 35.29 -3.56
C VAL A 96 -14.63 35.52 -2.06
N LYS A 97 -14.34 36.71 -1.54
CA LYS A 97 -14.41 37.00 -0.10
C LYS A 97 -15.75 36.63 0.52
N GLY A 98 -15.72 35.81 1.57
CA GLY A 98 -16.91 35.36 2.29
C GLY A 98 -17.69 34.23 1.63
N LYS A 99 -17.19 33.64 0.53
CA LYS A 99 -17.87 32.58 -0.24
C LYS A 99 -17.12 31.25 -0.17
N ILE A 100 -17.80 30.18 -0.56
CA ILE A 100 -17.17 28.90 -0.87
C ILE A 100 -16.74 28.93 -2.34
N VAL A 101 -15.45 28.74 -2.63
CA VAL A 101 -14.94 28.70 -4.01
C VAL A 101 -14.90 27.27 -4.54
N VAL A 102 -15.31 27.08 -5.80
CA VAL A 102 -15.26 25.79 -6.49
C VAL A 102 -14.09 25.78 -7.47
N CYS A 103 -13.16 24.84 -7.32
CA CYS A 103 -11.94 24.73 -8.13
C CYS A 103 -11.88 23.37 -8.84
N ASN A 104 -11.38 23.34 -10.08
CA ASN A 104 -11.18 22.09 -10.81
C ASN A 104 -9.90 21.35 -10.39
N TYR A 105 -9.27 21.77 -9.30
CA TYR A 105 -8.06 21.17 -8.76
C TYR A 105 -7.86 21.51 -7.28
N THR A 106 -7.29 20.58 -6.52
CA THR A 106 -7.14 20.65 -5.05
C THR A 106 -5.92 21.45 -4.57
N PHE A 107 -4.93 21.76 -5.40
CA PHE A 107 -3.65 22.33 -4.93
C PHE A 107 -3.64 23.84 -4.68
N SER A 108 -4.62 24.60 -5.18
CA SER A 108 -4.58 26.06 -5.11
C SER A 108 -5.29 26.64 -3.86
N LEU A 109 -5.13 25.98 -2.71
CA LEU A 109 -5.83 26.36 -1.47
C LEU A 109 -5.30 27.66 -0.85
N ASP A 110 -3.99 27.92 -0.94
CA ASP A 110 -3.40 29.16 -0.44
C ASP A 110 -3.97 30.38 -1.17
N VAL A 111 -4.22 30.26 -2.47
CA VAL A 111 -4.83 31.30 -3.31
C VAL A 111 -6.25 31.59 -2.83
N ALA A 112 -7.06 30.55 -2.59
CA ALA A 112 -8.42 30.71 -2.08
C ALA A 112 -8.46 31.38 -0.70
N ILE A 113 -7.54 31.00 0.20
CA ILE A 113 -7.39 31.60 1.53
C ILE A 113 -7.04 33.10 1.41
N LYS A 114 -6.03 33.44 0.60
CA LYS A 114 -5.61 34.83 0.37
C LYS A 114 -6.72 35.69 -0.23
N ALA A 115 -7.55 35.11 -1.12
CA ALA A 115 -8.71 35.77 -1.70
C ALA A 115 -9.92 35.90 -0.74
N GLY A 116 -9.81 35.40 0.50
CA GLY A 116 -10.83 35.53 1.54
C GLY A 116 -11.96 34.49 1.45
N ALA A 117 -11.74 33.36 0.78
CA ALA A 117 -12.71 32.26 0.77
C ALA A 117 -12.93 31.72 2.18
N VAL A 118 -14.17 31.33 2.49
CA VAL A 118 -14.52 30.68 3.77
C VAL A 118 -14.57 29.16 3.67
N GLY A 119 -14.49 28.62 2.46
CA GLY A 119 -14.33 27.19 2.19
C GLY A 119 -14.02 26.91 0.73
N VAL A 120 -13.61 25.68 0.42
CA VAL A 120 -13.28 25.25 -0.94
C VAL A 120 -13.97 23.93 -1.27
N VAL A 121 -14.44 23.79 -2.50
CA VAL A 121 -14.84 22.50 -3.06
C VAL A 121 -13.99 22.25 -4.29
N ALA A 122 -13.29 21.12 -4.35
CA ALA A 122 -12.29 20.90 -5.38
C ALA A 122 -12.47 19.55 -6.06
N LEU A 123 -12.15 19.46 -7.35
CA LEU A 123 -12.02 18.18 -8.03
C LEU A 123 -10.78 17.45 -7.51
N SER A 124 -10.96 16.19 -7.11
CA SER A 124 -9.93 15.28 -6.62
C SER A 124 -9.86 14.02 -7.48
N GLU A 125 -8.65 13.48 -7.60
CA GLU A 125 -8.39 12.21 -8.28
C GLU A 125 -8.56 10.99 -7.34
N SER A 126 -8.66 11.22 -6.02
CA SER A 126 -8.86 10.18 -5.00
C SER A 126 -10.08 10.49 -4.13
N ASP A 127 -10.83 9.46 -3.75
CA ASP A 127 -11.95 9.52 -2.81
C ASP A 127 -11.70 8.82 -1.47
N ASN A 128 -10.59 8.11 -1.31
CA ASN A 128 -10.40 7.18 -0.21
C ASN A 128 -9.32 7.59 0.79
N VAL A 129 -8.72 8.78 0.65
CA VAL A 129 -7.73 9.34 1.57
C VAL A 129 -8.19 10.71 2.04
N ALA A 130 -8.33 10.91 3.34
CA ALA A 130 -8.71 12.19 3.91
C ALA A 130 -7.48 13.05 4.22
N PHE A 131 -7.51 14.31 3.78
CA PHE A 131 -6.48 15.31 4.10
C PHE A 131 -7.01 16.36 5.08
N ILE A 132 -6.11 16.91 5.89
CA ILE A 132 -6.43 18.01 6.81
C ILE A 132 -6.09 19.34 6.12
N TYR A 133 -7.02 20.29 6.17
CA TYR A 133 -6.89 21.60 5.53
C TYR A 133 -7.06 22.73 6.54
N PRO A 134 -6.51 23.95 6.29
CA PRO A 134 -6.55 25.08 7.22
C PRO A 134 -7.90 25.83 7.25
N LEU A 135 -8.85 25.42 6.41
CA LEU A 135 -10.23 25.89 6.33
C LEU A 135 -11.14 24.71 5.88
N PRO A 136 -12.48 24.84 5.88
CA PRO A 136 -13.36 23.83 5.32
C PRO A 136 -13.05 23.55 3.85
N VAL A 137 -12.72 22.30 3.51
CA VAL A 137 -12.44 21.88 2.13
C VAL A 137 -13.15 20.55 1.86
N VAL A 138 -13.83 20.43 0.73
CA VAL A 138 -14.47 19.18 0.28
C VAL A 138 -13.87 18.77 -1.08
N PRO A 139 -12.90 17.85 -1.10
CA PRO A 139 -12.40 17.26 -2.34
C PRO A 139 -13.40 16.21 -2.85
N LEU A 140 -13.93 16.42 -4.06
CA LEU A 140 -14.91 15.57 -4.71
C LEU A 140 -14.27 14.82 -5.87
N ILE A 141 -14.54 13.52 -5.97
CA ILE A 141 -14.25 12.79 -7.21
C ILE A 141 -15.11 13.29 -8.36
N LYS A 142 -14.65 13.01 -9.58
CA LYS A 142 -15.29 13.45 -10.82
C LYS A 142 -16.81 13.25 -10.86
N SER A 143 -17.32 12.10 -10.43
CA SER A 143 -18.76 11.81 -10.44
C SER A 143 -19.58 12.73 -9.52
N GLU A 144 -19.06 13.08 -8.34
CA GLU A 144 -19.68 14.02 -7.41
C GLU A 144 -19.46 15.47 -7.84
N PHE A 145 -18.26 15.78 -8.37
CA PHE A 145 -17.93 17.10 -8.89
C PHE A 145 -18.79 17.48 -10.10
N ASP A 146 -19.06 16.55 -11.01
CA ASP A 146 -19.95 16.78 -12.16
C ASP A 146 -21.40 17.12 -11.72
N LYS A 147 -21.88 16.53 -10.61
CA LYS A 147 -23.17 16.91 -9.99
C LYS A 147 -23.13 18.34 -9.45
N LEU A 148 -22.04 18.73 -8.79
CA LEU A 148 -21.84 20.11 -8.32
C LEU A 148 -21.86 21.10 -9.49
N ILE A 149 -21.15 20.82 -10.59
CA ILE A 149 -21.14 21.69 -11.77
C ILE A 149 -22.54 21.80 -12.39
N SER A 150 -23.29 20.70 -12.41
CA SER A 150 -24.69 20.70 -12.86
C SER A 150 -25.56 21.60 -11.99
N TYR A 151 -25.41 21.53 -10.66
CA TYR A 151 -26.10 22.39 -9.71
C TYR A 151 -25.75 23.88 -9.91
N LEU A 152 -24.46 24.21 -10.05
CA LEU A 152 -24.01 25.59 -10.28
C LEU A 152 -24.63 26.20 -11.55
N SER A 153 -24.90 25.38 -12.56
CA SER A 153 -25.53 25.82 -13.82
C SER A 153 -27.05 25.95 -13.73
N SER A 154 -27.67 25.37 -12.69
CA SER A 154 -29.13 25.33 -12.52
C SER A 154 -29.71 26.56 -11.81
N THR A 155 -28.88 27.38 -11.16
CA THR A 155 -29.32 28.53 -10.36
C THR A 155 -28.35 29.71 -10.47
N GLN A 156 -28.88 30.93 -10.39
CA GLN A 156 -28.08 32.17 -10.42
C GLN A 156 -27.46 32.51 -9.06
N THR A 157 -27.97 31.91 -7.97
CA THR A 157 -27.52 32.17 -6.59
C THR A 157 -27.20 30.83 -5.89
N PRO A 158 -26.19 30.09 -6.36
CA PRO A 158 -25.83 28.82 -5.75
C PRO A 158 -25.34 29.04 -4.31
N THR A 159 -25.77 28.18 -3.40
CA THR A 159 -25.33 28.19 -2.00
C THR A 159 -25.02 26.78 -1.55
N ALA A 160 -24.23 26.64 -0.48
CA ALA A 160 -23.98 25.37 0.15
C ALA A 160 -23.56 25.52 1.62
N ASN A 161 -23.52 24.39 2.32
CA ASN A 161 -22.96 24.26 3.66
C ASN A 161 -21.99 23.07 3.71
N ILE A 162 -20.77 23.31 4.17
CA ILE A 162 -19.79 22.26 4.43
C ILE A 162 -19.91 21.85 5.89
N LEU A 163 -20.24 20.58 6.12
CA LEU A 163 -20.41 20.01 7.44
C LEU A 163 -19.07 19.52 8.01
N LYS A 164 -19.02 19.35 9.34
CA LYS A 164 -17.90 18.67 10.00
C LYS A 164 -17.79 17.23 9.50
N SER A 165 -16.57 16.70 9.52
CA SER A 165 -16.33 15.30 9.16
C SER A 165 -17.09 14.34 10.05
N GLU A 166 -17.49 13.23 9.46
CA GLU A 166 -17.96 12.05 10.18
C GLU A 166 -17.24 10.80 9.66
N ALA A 167 -17.31 9.74 10.45
CA ALA A 167 -16.76 8.45 10.08
C ALA A 167 -17.88 7.56 9.52
N PHE A 168 -17.60 6.93 8.37
CA PHE A 168 -18.50 5.99 7.71
C PHE A 168 -17.89 4.59 7.69
N ALA A 169 -18.76 3.59 7.67
CA ALA A 169 -18.35 2.22 7.43
C ALA A 169 -18.13 2.00 5.92
N ASP A 170 -16.96 1.51 5.55
CA ASP A 170 -16.61 1.15 4.18
C ASP A 170 -16.50 -0.37 4.02
N LYS A 171 -17.44 -0.95 3.28
CA LYS A 171 -17.50 -2.39 3.03
C LYS A 171 -16.54 -2.86 1.95
N SER A 172 -15.89 -1.93 1.23
CA SER A 172 -14.88 -2.25 0.23
C SER A 172 -13.49 -2.45 0.82
N ALA A 173 -13.30 -2.18 2.12
CA ALA A 173 -12.03 -2.36 2.80
C ALA A 173 -11.69 -3.85 3.05
N PRO A 174 -10.39 -4.20 3.09
CA PRO A 174 -9.25 -3.33 2.83
C PRO A 174 -9.05 -3.13 1.32
N SER A 175 -8.79 -1.89 0.91
CA SER A 175 -8.42 -1.55 -0.46
C SER A 175 -7.04 -0.89 -0.49
N ILE A 176 -6.25 -1.14 -1.53
CA ILE A 176 -4.92 -0.55 -1.67
C ILE A 176 -5.03 0.96 -1.87
N ALA A 177 -4.24 1.70 -1.09
CA ALA A 177 -4.15 3.15 -1.22
C ALA A 177 -3.49 3.54 -2.55
N TYR A 178 -4.04 4.54 -3.25
CA TYR A 178 -3.53 4.95 -4.57
C TYR A 178 -2.04 5.32 -4.55
N PHE A 179 -1.59 5.92 -3.44
CA PHE A 179 -0.20 6.35 -3.25
C PHE A 179 0.73 5.19 -2.89
N SER A 180 0.24 4.02 -2.47
CA SER A 180 1.12 2.96 -1.98
C SER A 180 2.07 2.51 -3.10
N SER A 181 3.38 2.72 -2.91
CA SER A 181 4.38 2.37 -3.92
C SER A 181 4.33 0.89 -4.29
N ARG A 182 4.55 0.62 -5.59
CA ARG A 182 4.35 -0.70 -6.20
C ARG A 182 5.66 -1.32 -6.67
N GLY A 183 5.69 -2.64 -6.68
CA GLY A 183 6.73 -3.41 -7.38
C GLY A 183 6.63 -3.29 -8.91
N PRO A 184 7.44 -4.07 -9.64
CA PRO A 184 8.46 -5.00 -9.16
C PRO A 184 9.66 -4.34 -8.48
N ASN A 185 10.50 -5.19 -7.89
CA ASN A 185 11.80 -4.80 -7.34
C ASN A 185 12.81 -4.51 -8.47
N LYS A 186 13.24 -3.25 -8.57
CA LYS A 186 14.18 -2.79 -9.62
C LYS A 186 15.60 -3.37 -9.51
N ILE A 187 16.01 -3.82 -8.32
CA ILE A 187 17.37 -4.33 -8.08
C ILE A 187 17.41 -5.85 -8.25
N ALA A 188 16.43 -6.55 -7.70
CA ALA A 188 16.33 -7.99 -7.74
C ALA A 188 14.92 -8.41 -8.14
N SER A 189 14.67 -8.46 -9.44
CA SER A 189 13.40 -8.82 -10.08
C SER A 189 12.75 -10.11 -9.56
N ASP A 190 13.56 -11.04 -9.05
CA ASP A 190 13.10 -12.33 -8.51
C ASP A 190 12.60 -12.26 -7.06
N ILE A 191 12.78 -11.11 -6.38
CA ILE A 191 12.31 -10.87 -5.01
C ILE A 191 11.07 -9.98 -5.08
N LEU A 192 9.90 -10.59 -4.86
CA LEU A 192 8.62 -9.88 -4.82
C LEU A 192 8.62 -8.77 -3.77
N LYS A 193 8.19 -7.57 -4.17
CA LYS A 193 7.95 -6.43 -3.30
C LYS A 193 6.66 -5.69 -3.71
N PRO A 194 5.92 -5.11 -2.75
CA PRO A 194 6.12 -5.16 -1.30
C PRO A 194 5.88 -6.57 -0.73
N ASP A 195 6.19 -6.80 0.54
CA ASP A 195 6.07 -8.15 1.13
C ASP A 195 4.67 -8.41 1.68
N ILE A 196 4.03 -7.39 2.27
CA ILE A 196 2.73 -7.45 2.94
C ILE A 196 2.05 -6.09 2.91
N THR A 197 0.74 -6.06 3.17
CA THR A 197 -0.07 -4.84 3.33
C THR A 197 -0.63 -4.73 4.74
N ALA A 198 -0.73 -3.50 5.25
CA ALA A 198 -1.40 -3.21 6.52
C ALA A 198 -2.12 -1.85 6.47
N PRO A 199 -2.99 -1.55 7.46
CA PRO A 199 -3.69 -0.27 7.56
C PRO A 199 -2.73 0.93 7.53
N GLY A 200 -2.92 1.80 6.54
CA GLY A 200 -2.07 2.98 6.34
C GLY A 200 -2.83 4.23 5.89
N VAL A 201 -4.16 4.20 5.88
CA VAL A 201 -5.00 5.32 5.46
C VAL A 201 -5.85 5.77 6.64
N ASP A 202 -5.88 7.09 6.87
CA ASP A 202 -6.64 7.78 7.90
C ASP A 202 -6.38 7.19 9.29
N ILE A 203 -5.11 6.97 9.63
CA ILE A 203 -4.69 6.38 10.91
C ILE A 203 -4.58 7.47 11.96
N LEU A 204 -5.34 7.31 13.05
CA LEU A 204 -5.30 8.23 14.19
C LEU A 204 -4.17 7.81 15.13
N ALA A 205 -3.19 8.70 15.35
CA ALA A 205 -2.08 8.46 16.27
C ALA A 205 -1.70 9.72 17.04
N ALA A 206 -0.84 9.57 18.05
CA ALA A 206 -0.32 10.69 18.82
C ALA A 206 0.40 11.68 17.90
N TYR A 207 0.23 12.96 18.17
CA TYR A 207 0.80 14.05 17.41
C TYR A 207 1.38 15.11 18.35
N SER A 208 2.44 15.77 17.92
CA SER A 208 3.11 16.77 18.76
C SER A 208 2.23 18.01 18.90
N PRO A 209 1.94 18.50 20.13
CA PRO A 209 1.09 19.67 20.35
C PRO A 209 1.75 20.99 19.92
N ILE A 210 3.02 20.96 19.51
CA ILE A 210 3.75 22.10 18.97
C ILE A 210 4.00 21.99 17.46
N ALA A 211 3.71 20.82 16.85
CA ALA A 211 3.78 20.66 15.41
C ALA A 211 2.54 21.30 14.76
N PRO A 212 2.70 21.93 13.59
CA PRO A 212 1.56 22.47 12.85
C PRO A 212 0.69 21.32 12.31
N VAL A 213 -0.62 21.49 12.34
CA VAL A 213 -1.58 20.45 11.88
C VAL A 213 -1.59 20.34 10.35
N THR A 214 -1.27 21.43 9.67
CA THR A 214 -1.14 21.52 8.22
C THR A 214 0.12 22.30 7.85
N GLU A 215 0.53 22.27 6.58
CA GLU A 215 1.70 23.03 6.11
C GLU A 215 1.44 24.54 6.02
N PHE A 216 0.19 24.98 6.20
CA PHE A 216 -0.22 26.37 6.11
C PHE A 216 0.09 27.12 7.40
N SER A 217 0.89 28.17 7.29
CA SER A 217 1.34 28.97 8.42
C SER A 217 0.20 29.65 9.19
N GLU A 218 -0.94 29.87 8.53
CA GLU A 218 -2.16 30.47 9.03
C GLU A 218 -2.92 29.54 9.97
N ASP A 219 -2.72 28.22 9.85
CA ASP A 219 -3.35 27.22 10.70
C ASP A 219 -2.67 27.17 12.07
N LYS A 220 -3.30 27.81 13.05
CA LYS A 220 -2.81 27.86 14.43
C LYS A 220 -3.36 26.73 15.31
N ARG A 221 -4.12 25.77 14.74
CA ARG A 221 -4.65 24.65 15.50
C ARG A 221 -3.51 23.82 16.08
N LYS A 222 -3.77 23.26 17.25
CA LYS A 222 -2.88 22.34 17.95
C LYS A 222 -3.68 21.12 18.35
N VAL A 223 -3.11 19.95 18.14
CA VAL A 223 -3.76 18.68 18.44
C VAL A 223 -2.75 17.75 19.12
N THR A 224 -3.26 16.87 19.98
CA THR A 224 -2.46 15.79 20.59
C THR A 224 -2.60 14.48 19.82
N TYR A 225 -3.54 14.41 18.88
CA TYR A 225 -3.76 13.31 17.96
C TYR A 225 -4.09 13.85 16.58
N SER A 226 -3.59 13.19 15.54
CA SER A 226 -3.87 13.54 14.14
C SER A 226 -4.15 12.30 13.31
N LEU A 227 -4.94 12.50 12.24
CA LEU A 227 -5.18 11.50 11.20
C LEU A 227 -4.15 11.71 10.10
N LEU A 228 -3.36 10.69 9.80
CA LEU A 228 -2.40 10.72 8.71
C LEU A 228 -2.50 9.44 7.87
N SER A 229 -2.05 9.57 6.62
CA SER A 229 -2.06 8.51 5.63
C SER A 229 -0.65 8.34 5.05
N GLY A 230 -0.27 7.10 4.76
CA GLY A 230 1.03 6.74 4.21
C GLY A 230 1.43 5.31 4.52
N THR A 231 2.35 4.76 3.74
CA THR A 231 3.05 3.52 4.10
C THR A 231 3.87 3.68 5.39
N SER A 232 4.21 4.92 5.77
CA SER A 232 4.74 5.28 7.09
C SER A 232 3.80 4.92 8.25
N MET A 233 2.49 4.86 8.01
CA MET A 233 1.48 4.50 9.01
C MET A 233 1.20 2.99 9.02
N SER A 234 1.38 2.30 7.90
CA SER A 234 1.26 0.83 7.85
C SER A 234 2.48 0.10 8.40
N CYS A 235 3.69 0.63 8.18
CA CYS A 235 4.94 0.11 8.74
C CYS A 235 4.89 -0.17 10.27
N PRO A 236 4.44 0.76 11.15
CA PRO A 236 4.39 0.52 12.59
C PRO A 236 3.33 -0.53 12.99
N HIS A 237 2.26 -0.73 12.20
CA HIS A 237 1.31 -1.83 12.45
C HIS A 237 1.98 -3.20 12.29
N VAL A 238 2.75 -3.39 11.21
CA VAL A 238 3.52 -4.63 10.99
C VAL A 238 4.64 -4.76 12.02
N THR A 239 5.27 -3.66 12.41
CA THR A 239 6.28 -3.65 13.49
C THR A 239 5.70 -4.12 14.82
N GLY A 240 4.52 -3.62 15.20
CA GLY A 240 3.81 -4.07 16.40
C GLY A 240 3.43 -5.55 16.32
N ALA A 241 2.93 -6.02 15.18
CA ALA A 241 2.65 -7.44 14.97
C ALA A 241 3.91 -8.31 15.07
N ALA A 242 5.03 -7.88 14.49
CA ALA A 242 6.30 -8.58 14.58
C ALA A 242 6.83 -8.65 16.03
N ALA A 243 6.72 -7.56 16.80
CA ALA A 243 7.08 -7.54 18.21
C ALA A 243 6.18 -8.46 19.04
N TYR A 244 4.87 -8.47 18.75
CA TYR A 244 3.92 -9.42 19.35
C TYR A 244 4.29 -10.87 19.06
N LEU A 245 4.67 -11.21 17.82
CA LEU A 245 5.15 -12.56 17.52
C LEU A 245 6.47 -12.88 18.23
N LYS A 246 7.39 -11.93 18.33
CA LYS A 246 8.66 -12.12 19.04
C LYS A 246 8.46 -12.36 20.55
N SER A 247 7.41 -11.80 21.16
CA SER A 247 7.10 -12.07 22.57
C SER A 247 6.52 -13.47 22.79
N LEU A 248 5.73 -13.98 21.83
CA LEU A 248 5.21 -15.34 21.86
C LEU A 248 6.27 -16.40 21.49
N HIS A 249 7.19 -16.04 20.60
CA HIS A 249 8.25 -16.91 20.09
C HIS A 249 9.63 -16.24 20.22
N PRO A 250 10.19 -16.15 21.45
CA PRO A 250 11.44 -15.45 21.69
C PRO A 250 12.65 -16.02 20.93
N ASP A 251 12.60 -17.28 20.52
CA ASP A 251 13.67 -17.97 19.78
C ASP A 251 13.56 -17.81 18.26
N TRP A 252 12.44 -17.30 17.73
CA TRP A 252 12.28 -17.14 16.28
C TRP A 252 13.27 -16.12 15.71
N SER A 253 13.82 -16.47 14.56
CA SER A 253 14.60 -15.55 13.75
C SER A 253 13.68 -14.45 13.18
N PRO A 254 14.22 -13.31 12.78
CA PRO A 254 13.44 -12.34 12.02
C PRO A 254 12.85 -12.89 10.71
N ALA A 255 13.53 -13.85 10.06
CA ALA A 255 13.03 -14.48 8.83
C ALA A 255 11.81 -15.36 9.13
N ALA A 256 11.82 -16.10 10.25
CA ALA A 256 10.64 -16.82 10.73
C ALA A 256 9.46 -15.89 11.06
N ILE A 257 9.71 -14.76 11.73
CA ILE A 257 8.66 -13.77 12.04
C ILE A 257 8.06 -13.19 10.76
N LYS A 258 8.92 -12.76 9.83
CA LYS A 258 8.51 -12.26 8.51
C LYS A 258 7.73 -13.32 7.74
N SER A 259 8.22 -14.55 7.72
CA SER A 259 7.55 -15.69 7.09
C SER A 259 6.18 -15.95 7.68
N SER A 260 6.06 -15.95 9.00
CA SER A 260 4.77 -16.16 9.67
C SER A 260 3.76 -15.11 9.22
N LEU A 261 4.13 -13.83 9.30
CA LEU A 261 3.24 -12.72 8.92
C LEU A 261 2.84 -12.77 7.45
N MET A 262 3.76 -13.12 6.55
CA MET A 262 3.47 -13.24 5.12
C MET A 262 2.56 -14.44 4.81
N THR A 263 2.88 -15.62 5.35
CA THR A 263 2.20 -16.87 4.98
C THR A 263 0.80 -17.01 5.55
N THR A 264 0.50 -16.27 6.63
CA THR A 264 -0.82 -16.22 7.25
C THR A 264 -1.62 -14.96 6.90
N ALA A 265 -1.08 -14.09 6.04
CA ALA A 265 -1.79 -12.90 5.59
C ALA A 265 -3.13 -13.28 4.93
N ASN A 266 -4.16 -12.46 5.16
CA ASN A 266 -5.43 -12.64 4.48
C ASN A 266 -5.23 -12.31 2.99
N PRO A 267 -5.57 -13.23 2.07
CA PRO A 267 -5.39 -12.97 0.64
C PRO A 267 -6.18 -11.73 0.22
N MET A 268 -5.53 -10.86 -0.54
CA MET A 268 -6.18 -9.77 -1.27
C MET A 268 -6.34 -10.17 -2.73
N SER A 269 -7.15 -9.42 -3.46
CA SER A 269 -7.46 -9.64 -4.86
C SER A 269 -7.31 -8.36 -5.66
N ARG A 270 -7.27 -8.50 -6.98
CA ARG A 270 -7.25 -7.36 -7.91
C ARG A 270 -8.42 -6.38 -7.70
N LYS A 271 -9.58 -6.86 -7.25
CA LYS A 271 -10.77 -6.01 -7.01
C LYS A 271 -10.56 -5.05 -5.85
N ASP A 272 -9.62 -5.36 -4.98
CA ASP A 272 -9.27 -4.55 -3.80
C ASP A 272 -8.28 -3.43 -4.18
N ASP A 273 -7.91 -3.32 -5.46
CA ASP A 273 -7.05 -2.27 -6.01
C ASP A 273 -7.76 -1.50 -7.14
N PRO A 274 -8.56 -0.46 -6.80
CA PRO A 274 -9.27 0.33 -7.80
C PRO A 274 -8.32 1.18 -8.67
N TYR A 275 -7.05 1.26 -8.30
CA TYR A 275 -6.01 1.99 -9.01
C TYR A 275 -5.15 1.08 -9.90
N ASP A 276 -5.53 -0.19 -10.06
CA ASP A 276 -4.93 -1.13 -11.03
C ASP A 276 -5.36 -0.81 -12.47
N THR A 277 -5.13 0.44 -12.87
CA THR A 277 -5.34 0.97 -14.22
C THR A 277 -4.06 0.90 -15.06
N GLN A 278 -2.90 0.66 -14.42
CA GLN A 278 -1.57 0.59 -15.03
C GLN A 278 -1.07 -0.86 -15.11
N PHE A 279 -1.76 -1.69 -15.90
CA PHE A 279 -1.33 -3.05 -16.20
C PHE A 279 0.15 -3.06 -16.66
N PRO A 280 1.01 -3.93 -16.14
CA PRO A 280 0.73 -5.11 -15.31
C PRO A 280 1.01 -4.99 -13.80
N TYR A 281 1.15 -3.78 -13.23
CA TYR A 281 1.78 -3.57 -11.90
C TYR A 281 0.81 -3.60 -10.70
N GLY A 282 -0.28 -4.36 -10.81
CA GLY A 282 -1.27 -4.57 -9.76
C GLY A 282 -1.02 -5.82 -8.89
N SER A 283 -2.07 -6.28 -8.22
CA SER A 283 -2.09 -7.55 -7.48
C SER A 283 -0.92 -7.70 -6.48
N GLU A 284 -0.11 -8.75 -6.56
CA GLU A 284 1.01 -9.00 -5.67
C GLU A 284 2.09 -7.90 -5.69
N PHE A 285 2.24 -7.13 -6.78
CA PHE A 285 3.12 -5.95 -6.78
C PHE A 285 2.53 -4.74 -6.05
N ALA A 286 1.23 -4.78 -5.72
CA ALA A 286 0.57 -3.78 -4.88
C ALA A 286 0.51 -4.23 -3.42
N TYR A 287 0.12 -5.49 -3.16
CA TYR A 287 -0.19 -5.96 -1.81
C TYR A 287 0.71 -7.07 -1.23
N GLY A 288 1.67 -7.57 -2.00
CA GLY A 288 2.55 -8.66 -1.59
C GLY A 288 1.76 -9.93 -1.25
N SER A 289 1.95 -10.44 -0.03
CA SER A 289 1.27 -11.66 0.44
C SER A 289 -0.20 -11.45 0.79
N GLY A 290 -0.63 -10.19 0.95
CA GLY A 290 -1.99 -9.82 1.34
C GLY A 290 -2.04 -8.95 2.60
N HIS A 291 -3.22 -8.87 3.22
CA HIS A 291 -3.46 -8.02 4.38
C HIS A 291 -3.04 -8.70 5.69
N LEU A 292 -2.33 -7.96 6.53
CA LEU A 292 -1.83 -8.39 7.84
C LEU A 292 -2.90 -9.10 8.68
N ASN A 293 -2.55 -10.27 9.24
CA ASN A 293 -3.36 -11.02 10.20
C ASN A 293 -2.50 -11.50 11.38
N PRO A 294 -2.36 -10.70 12.45
CA PRO A 294 -1.46 -11.01 13.57
C PRO A 294 -1.89 -12.24 14.37
N VAL A 295 -3.20 -12.50 14.45
CA VAL A 295 -3.76 -13.62 15.23
C VAL A 295 -3.39 -14.95 14.59
N LYS A 296 -3.57 -15.10 13.28
CA LYS A 296 -3.15 -16.32 12.57
C LYS A 296 -1.64 -16.49 12.58
N ALA A 297 -0.89 -15.39 12.49
CA ALA A 297 0.58 -15.40 12.50
C ALA A 297 1.18 -15.87 13.84
N ALA A 298 0.40 -15.91 14.92
CA ALA A 298 0.85 -16.46 16.20
C ALA A 298 1.14 -17.97 16.12
N ASN A 299 0.49 -18.69 15.19
CA ASN A 299 0.71 -20.12 14.99
C ASN A 299 0.59 -20.48 13.50
N PRO A 300 1.66 -20.28 12.71
CA PRO A 300 1.62 -20.46 11.25
C PRO A 300 1.75 -21.93 10.82
N GLY A 301 2.16 -22.84 11.70
CA GLY A 301 2.49 -24.22 11.35
C GLY A 301 3.89 -24.37 10.73
N LEU A 302 4.14 -23.73 9.58
CA LEU A 302 5.45 -23.76 8.92
C LEU A 302 6.01 -22.35 8.71
N VAL A 303 7.34 -22.23 8.70
CA VAL A 303 8.05 -20.99 8.33
C VAL A 303 9.18 -21.25 7.34
N TYR A 304 9.42 -20.27 6.47
CA TYR A 304 10.58 -20.18 5.59
C TYR A 304 11.71 -19.46 6.35
N GLU A 305 12.72 -20.20 6.76
CA GLU A 305 13.90 -19.64 7.43
C GLU A 305 14.94 -19.19 6.41
N ALA A 306 15.59 -18.05 6.67
CA ALA A 306 16.68 -17.54 5.85
C ALA A 306 17.86 -17.14 6.74
N THR A 307 19.05 -17.52 6.32
CA THR A 307 20.30 -17.32 7.07
C THR A 307 21.08 -16.12 6.54
N LYS A 308 22.10 -15.70 7.29
CA LYS A 308 23.07 -14.70 6.82
C LYS A 308 23.72 -15.12 5.49
N ASP A 309 24.04 -16.41 5.36
CA ASP A 309 24.73 -16.95 4.19
C ASP A 309 23.83 -16.96 2.95
N ASP A 310 22.52 -17.11 3.12
CA ASP A 310 21.56 -16.95 2.02
C ASP A 310 21.59 -15.53 1.46
N TYR A 311 21.64 -14.51 2.33
CA TYR A 311 21.71 -13.10 1.91
C TYR A 311 23.07 -12.71 1.33
N ILE A 312 24.18 -13.26 1.84
CA ILE A 312 25.50 -13.08 1.23
C ILE A 312 25.53 -13.71 -0.16
N THR A 313 25.03 -14.94 -0.29
CA THR A 313 24.96 -15.62 -1.59
C THR A 313 24.12 -14.81 -2.57
N PHE A 314 23.00 -14.24 -2.13
CA PHE A 314 22.18 -13.33 -2.92
C PHE A 314 22.97 -12.11 -3.41
N LEU A 315 23.65 -11.39 -2.51
CA LEU A 315 24.47 -10.21 -2.85
C LEU A 315 25.55 -10.55 -3.88
N CYS A 316 26.31 -11.62 -3.62
CA CYS A 316 27.34 -12.12 -4.54
C CYS A 316 26.77 -12.43 -5.94
N LYS A 317 25.53 -12.91 -6.03
CA LYS A 317 24.88 -13.24 -7.29
C LYS A 317 24.30 -12.04 -8.03
N LEU A 318 24.09 -10.93 -7.34
CA LEU A 318 23.83 -9.63 -7.97
C LEU A 318 25.09 -8.95 -8.50
N GLY A 319 26.28 -9.54 -8.28
CA GLY A 319 27.56 -8.97 -8.69
C GLY A 319 28.16 -8.01 -7.67
N GLU A 320 27.72 -8.08 -6.41
CA GLU A 320 28.33 -7.29 -5.33
C GLU A 320 29.64 -7.96 -4.87
N ASP A 321 30.76 -7.31 -5.18
CA ASP A 321 32.10 -7.80 -4.85
C ASP A 321 32.56 -7.35 -3.45
N ASP A 322 32.04 -6.24 -2.92
CA ASP A 322 32.39 -5.73 -1.59
C ASP A 322 31.37 -6.16 -0.51
N ILE A 323 31.28 -7.46 -0.29
CA ILE A 323 30.49 -8.07 0.80
C ILE A 323 30.94 -7.54 2.18
N GLY A 324 32.18 -7.06 2.29
CA GLY A 324 32.73 -6.49 3.52
C GLY A 324 31.95 -5.28 4.03
N THR A 325 31.49 -4.42 3.12
CA THR A 325 30.67 -3.24 3.45
C THR A 325 29.32 -3.63 4.06
N PHE A 326 28.70 -4.72 3.58
CA PHE A 326 27.39 -5.17 4.08
C PHE A 326 27.48 -6.00 5.37
N THR A 327 28.56 -6.76 5.54
CA THR A 327 28.71 -7.71 6.65
C THR A 327 29.54 -7.17 7.81
N GLY A 328 30.22 -6.04 7.61
CA GLY A 328 31.24 -5.51 8.52
C GLY A 328 32.52 -6.36 8.56
N ASN A 329 32.61 -7.42 7.76
CA ASN A 329 33.76 -8.31 7.70
C ASN A 329 34.48 -8.18 6.34
N LYS A 330 35.50 -7.31 6.30
CA LYS A 330 36.26 -6.96 5.09
C LYS A 330 36.92 -8.13 4.35
N THR A 331 37.01 -9.31 4.97
CA THR A 331 37.67 -10.49 4.39
C THR A 331 36.70 -11.60 4.01
N ALA A 332 35.39 -11.42 4.17
CA ALA A 332 34.41 -12.46 3.82
C ALA A 332 34.30 -12.61 2.30
N PRO A 333 34.78 -13.73 1.71
CA PRO A 333 34.69 -13.92 0.27
C PRO A 333 33.30 -14.40 -0.13
N CYS A 334 32.87 -14.10 -1.35
CA CYS A 334 31.74 -14.78 -1.95
C CYS A 334 31.97 -16.30 -1.99
N PRO A 335 30.96 -17.13 -1.64
CA PRO A 335 31.10 -18.58 -1.68
C PRO A 335 31.52 -19.05 -3.09
N LYS A 336 32.69 -19.70 -3.19
CA LYS A 336 33.20 -20.23 -4.46
C LYS A 336 32.36 -21.46 -4.84
N LYS A 337 31.48 -21.31 -5.83
CA LYS A 337 30.55 -22.33 -6.39
C LYS A 337 29.25 -22.50 -5.60
N SER A 338 28.30 -21.59 -5.84
CA SER A 338 26.89 -21.83 -5.54
C SER A 338 26.10 -21.75 -6.84
N ASP A 339 25.31 -22.77 -7.16
CA ASP A 339 24.39 -22.75 -8.31
C ASP A 339 23.12 -21.94 -8.01
N ARG A 340 23.00 -21.41 -6.78
CA ARG A 340 21.86 -20.59 -6.36
C ARG A 340 21.86 -19.24 -7.06
N SER A 341 20.66 -18.81 -7.41
CA SER A 341 20.35 -17.52 -8.01
C SER A 341 19.51 -16.68 -7.04
N PRO A 342 19.32 -15.36 -7.29
CA PRO A 342 18.53 -14.51 -6.39
C PRO A 342 17.13 -15.07 -6.06
N LYS A 343 16.45 -15.73 -7.01
CA LYS A 343 15.17 -16.44 -6.80
C LYS A 343 15.21 -17.59 -5.78
N ASP A 344 16.40 -18.10 -5.47
CA ASP A 344 16.62 -19.25 -4.57
C ASP A 344 16.88 -18.84 -3.12
N VAL A 345 16.83 -17.54 -2.80
CA VAL A 345 16.66 -17.10 -1.41
C VAL A 345 15.40 -17.78 -0.86
N ASN A 346 15.49 -18.39 0.32
CA ASN A 346 14.39 -19.13 0.92
C ASN A 346 13.30 -18.18 1.44
N TYR A 347 12.55 -17.62 0.50
CA TYR A 347 11.64 -16.51 0.71
C TYR A 347 10.18 -16.99 0.69
N PRO A 348 9.28 -16.41 1.50
CA PRO A 348 7.87 -16.86 1.59
C PRO A 348 7.02 -16.57 0.34
N SER A 349 7.59 -15.90 -0.66
CA SER A 349 7.00 -15.66 -1.97
C SER A 349 7.98 -16.04 -3.09
N MET A 350 7.45 -16.12 -4.32
CA MET A 350 8.20 -16.50 -5.52
C MET A 350 7.89 -15.50 -6.63
N ALA A 351 8.89 -14.88 -7.23
CA ALA A 351 8.74 -14.03 -8.39
C ALA A 351 9.78 -14.37 -9.45
N ALA A 352 9.43 -14.21 -10.72
CA ALA A 352 10.36 -14.34 -11.83
C ALA A 352 10.02 -13.42 -12.99
N LEU A 353 11.03 -12.71 -13.47
CA LEU A 353 11.00 -11.98 -14.74
C LEU A 353 11.35 -12.95 -15.88
N VAL A 354 10.47 -13.07 -16.87
CA VAL A 354 10.66 -13.93 -18.04
C VAL A 354 10.64 -13.13 -19.33
N THR A 355 11.20 -13.67 -20.40
CA THR A 355 11.17 -12.99 -21.70
C THR A 355 9.78 -13.10 -22.32
N PHE A 356 9.20 -11.97 -22.74
CA PHE A 356 7.91 -11.96 -23.43
C PHE A 356 7.92 -12.83 -24.70
N SER A 357 6.77 -13.42 -25.01
CA SER A 357 6.51 -14.30 -26.16
C SER A 357 7.43 -15.52 -26.29
N LYS A 358 8.24 -15.85 -25.26
CA LYS A 358 9.06 -17.06 -25.22
C LYS A 358 8.52 -18.04 -24.19
N PRO A 359 8.48 -19.36 -24.51
CA PRO A 359 8.24 -20.37 -23.50
C PRO A 359 9.28 -20.28 -22.38
N PHE A 360 8.87 -20.58 -21.16
CA PHE A 360 9.75 -20.53 -20.00
C PHE A 360 9.46 -21.68 -19.04
N THR A 361 10.47 -22.03 -18.26
CA THR A 361 10.39 -22.94 -17.12
C THR A 361 11.23 -22.34 -16.01
N VAL A 362 10.60 -22.05 -14.88
CA VAL A 362 11.27 -21.48 -13.69
C VAL A 362 11.04 -22.41 -12.52
N THR A 363 12.11 -22.77 -11.83
CA THR A 363 12.05 -23.61 -10.62
C THR A 363 12.52 -22.82 -9.41
N PHE A 364 11.72 -22.83 -8.36
CA PHE A 364 12.02 -22.25 -7.05
C PHE A 364 12.28 -23.37 -6.05
N ALA A 365 13.49 -23.45 -5.52
CA ALA A 365 13.79 -24.33 -4.40
C ALA A 365 13.41 -23.64 -3.08
N ARG A 366 12.70 -24.37 -2.21
CA ARG A 366 12.27 -23.85 -0.90
C ARG A 366 12.47 -24.89 0.19
N ILE A 367 12.69 -24.38 1.40
CA ILE A 367 12.82 -25.16 2.62
C ILE A 367 11.86 -24.58 3.65
N VAL A 368 11.07 -25.44 4.28
CA VAL A 368 10.16 -25.04 5.36
C VAL A 368 10.54 -25.76 6.63
N THR A 369 10.44 -25.05 7.75
CA THR A 369 10.67 -25.55 9.11
C THR A 369 9.34 -25.69 9.81
N ASN A 370 9.09 -26.84 10.45
CA ASN A 370 7.90 -27.03 11.27
C ASN A 370 8.05 -26.30 12.61
N VAL A 371 7.17 -25.33 12.85
CA VAL A 371 7.04 -24.59 14.12
C VAL A 371 5.69 -24.86 14.80
N GLY A 372 4.87 -25.72 14.20
CA GLY A 372 3.60 -26.19 14.74
C GLY A 372 3.75 -27.53 15.47
N VAL A 373 2.71 -28.36 15.40
CA VAL A 373 2.68 -29.64 16.12
C VAL A 373 3.58 -30.67 15.42
N ALA A 374 4.28 -31.50 16.20
CA ALA A 374 5.00 -32.66 15.69
C ALA A 374 4.03 -33.72 15.13
N ASN A 375 4.53 -34.64 14.30
CA ASN A 375 3.70 -35.66 13.61
C ASN A 375 2.58 -35.04 12.76
N SER A 376 2.92 -33.97 12.02
CA SER A 376 2.02 -33.28 11.10
C SER A 376 2.38 -33.58 9.65
N THR A 377 1.37 -33.67 8.80
CA THR A 377 1.55 -33.85 7.35
C THR A 377 0.83 -32.76 6.60
N TYR A 378 1.55 -32.06 5.75
CA TYR A 378 1.02 -31.00 4.92
C TYR A 378 0.91 -31.47 3.47
N THR A 379 -0.21 -31.18 2.83
CA THR A 379 -0.43 -31.42 1.40
C THR A 379 -0.44 -30.09 0.65
N SER A 380 0.21 -30.05 -0.51
CA SER A 380 0.23 -28.85 -1.34
C SER A 380 -1.06 -28.69 -2.14
N LYS A 381 -1.55 -27.45 -2.19
CA LYS A 381 -2.64 -27.02 -3.06
C LYS A 381 -2.19 -25.80 -3.85
N VAL A 382 -2.42 -25.85 -5.15
CA VAL A 382 -2.06 -24.77 -6.08
C VAL A 382 -3.32 -24.15 -6.66
N THR A 383 -3.32 -22.83 -6.78
CA THR A 383 -4.29 -22.07 -7.60
C THR A 383 -3.48 -21.17 -8.53
N SER A 384 -3.72 -21.23 -9.84
CA SER A 384 -2.90 -20.53 -10.83
C SER A 384 -3.74 -19.96 -11.97
N ASP A 385 -3.24 -18.88 -12.58
CA ASP A 385 -3.75 -18.39 -13.87
C ASP A 385 -3.65 -19.48 -14.95
N SER A 386 -4.66 -19.57 -15.82
CA SER A 386 -4.72 -20.52 -16.93
C SER A 386 -3.53 -20.47 -17.92
N LYS A 387 -2.79 -19.35 -17.96
CA LYS A 387 -1.62 -19.15 -18.82
C LYS A 387 -0.36 -19.84 -18.31
N ILE A 388 -0.35 -20.31 -17.07
CA ILE A 388 0.79 -21.00 -16.45
C ILE A 388 0.36 -22.30 -15.79
N LYS A 389 1.28 -23.26 -15.77
CA LYS A 389 1.15 -24.51 -15.02
C LYS A 389 2.17 -24.50 -13.89
N VAL A 390 1.70 -24.74 -12.67
CA VAL A 390 2.55 -24.81 -11.47
C VAL A 390 2.51 -26.23 -10.91
N THR A 391 3.68 -26.82 -10.68
CA THR A 391 3.84 -28.15 -10.09
C THR A 391 4.74 -28.09 -8.87
N VAL A 392 4.43 -28.88 -7.84
CA VAL A 392 5.16 -28.91 -6.56
C VAL A 392 5.65 -30.32 -6.28
N GLU A 393 6.94 -30.47 -5.97
CA GLU A 393 7.56 -31.77 -5.70
C GLU A 393 8.46 -31.72 -4.45
N PRO A 394 8.24 -32.61 -3.45
CA PRO A 394 7.09 -33.52 -3.33
C PRO A 394 5.78 -32.75 -3.11
N SER A 395 4.63 -33.39 -3.34
CA SER A 395 3.30 -32.79 -3.08
C SER A 395 2.83 -32.93 -1.63
N THR A 396 3.61 -33.60 -0.79
CA THR A 396 3.31 -33.86 0.63
C THR A 396 4.59 -33.77 1.45
N LEU A 397 4.51 -33.12 2.62
CA LEU A 397 5.60 -32.99 3.58
C LEU A 397 5.15 -33.51 4.95
N SER A 398 5.79 -34.56 5.44
CA SER A 398 5.53 -35.13 6.77
C SER A 398 6.67 -34.79 7.72
N PHE A 399 6.32 -34.24 8.89
CA PHE A 399 7.24 -33.84 9.95
C PHE A 399 6.98 -34.69 11.18
N THR A 400 8.03 -35.30 11.71
CA THR A 400 8.04 -36.15 12.90
C THR A 400 8.34 -35.36 14.18
N SER A 401 9.00 -34.21 14.06
CA SER A 401 9.41 -33.39 15.21
C SER A 401 9.29 -31.89 14.94
N LEU A 402 9.29 -31.10 16.02
CA LEU A 402 9.40 -29.65 15.96
C LEU A 402 10.79 -29.25 15.44
N LYS A 403 10.87 -28.17 14.66
CA LYS A 403 12.09 -27.67 14.00
C LYS A 403 12.66 -28.59 12.92
N GLU A 404 11.98 -29.69 12.60
CA GLU A 404 12.32 -30.48 11.41
C GLU A 404 12.10 -29.65 10.15
N THR A 405 13.05 -29.73 9.22
CA THR A 405 13.01 -29.02 7.94
C THR A 405 12.72 -29.97 6.81
N LYS A 406 11.91 -29.55 5.83
CA LYS A 406 11.71 -30.27 4.57
C LYS A 406 11.89 -29.33 3.38
N SER A 407 12.47 -29.87 2.31
CA SER A 407 12.66 -29.16 1.06
C SER A 407 11.62 -29.56 0.02
N PHE A 408 11.27 -28.63 -0.85
CA PHE A 408 10.44 -28.88 -2.01
C PHE A 408 10.81 -27.92 -3.15
N ASN A 409 10.43 -28.30 -4.37
CA ASN A 409 10.58 -27.48 -5.55
C ASN A 409 9.21 -27.06 -6.08
N VAL A 410 9.13 -25.80 -6.54
CA VAL A 410 7.97 -25.28 -7.28
C VAL A 410 8.41 -24.95 -8.69
N THR A 411 7.86 -25.65 -9.68
CA THR A 411 8.18 -25.42 -11.09
C THR A 411 7.00 -24.74 -11.77
N VAL A 412 7.26 -23.62 -12.42
CA VAL A 412 6.28 -22.83 -13.19
C VAL A 412 6.65 -22.91 -14.66
N VAL A 413 5.71 -23.37 -15.49
CA VAL A 413 5.87 -23.51 -16.93
C VAL A 413 4.81 -22.66 -17.63
N GLY A 414 5.22 -21.94 -18.68
CA GLY A 414 4.32 -21.19 -19.55
C GLY A 414 4.79 -21.18 -21.00
N ASN A 415 3.85 -21.02 -21.92
CA ASN A 415 4.11 -21.04 -23.37
C ASN A 415 4.54 -19.67 -23.93
N GLY A 416 4.67 -18.66 -23.07
CA GLY A 416 4.96 -17.28 -23.43
C GLY A 416 3.88 -16.33 -22.93
N LEU A 417 4.32 -15.23 -22.32
CA LEU A 417 3.46 -14.15 -21.83
C LEU A 417 3.55 -12.94 -22.78
N SER A 418 2.49 -12.15 -22.87
CA SER A 418 2.51 -10.90 -23.66
C SER A 418 3.52 -9.91 -23.06
N LYS A 419 3.97 -8.93 -23.84
CA LYS A 419 4.83 -7.85 -23.31
C LYS A 419 4.11 -7.10 -22.18
N GLN A 420 4.84 -6.73 -21.13
CA GLN A 420 4.29 -6.02 -19.97
C GLN A 420 3.05 -6.71 -19.42
N SER A 421 3.19 -8.00 -19.10
CA SER A 421 2.10 -8.77 -18.49
C SER A 421 2.57 -9.47 -17.23
N MET A 422 1.60 -9.72 -16.35
CA MET A 422 1.80 -10.45 -15.11
C MET A 422 0.73 -11.53 -15.02
N VAL A 423 1.14 -12.68 -14.51
CA VAL A 423 0.26 -13.79 -14.12
C VAL A 423 0.59 -14.21 -12.70
N THR A 424 -0.42 -14.63 -11.97
CA THR A 424 -0.33 -14.89 -10.54
C THR A 424 -0.77 -16.32 -10.23
N ALA A 425 -0.17 -16.90 -9.22
CA ALA A 425 -0.54 -18.18 -8.64
C ALA A 425 -0.29 -18.15 -7.14
N SER A 426 -0.78 -19.16 -6.44
CA SER A 426 -0.48 -19.36 -5.02
C SER A 426 -0.30 -20.84 -4.71
N LEU A 427 0.68 -21.11 -3.84
CA LEU A 427 0.89 -22.39 -3.20
C LEU A 427 0.38 -22.31 -1.77
N ILE A 428 -0.38 -23.29 -1.33
CA ILE A 428 -0.80 -23.47 0.06
C ILE A 428 -0.33 -24.84 0.52
N TRP A 429 0.42 -24.88 1.63
CA TRP A 429 0.60 -26.10 2.41
C TRP A 429 -0.46 -26.16 3.50
N SER A 430 -1.23 -27.24 3.58
CA SER A 430 -2.23 -27.42 4.62
C SER A 430 -2.20 -28.82 5.24
N ASP A 431 -2.31 -28.86 6.56
CA ASP A 431 -2.51 -30.06 7.39
C ASP A 431 -3.97 -30.17 7.86
N GLY A 432 -4.88 -29.36 7.30
CA GLY A 432 -6.29 -29.25 7.71
C GLY A 432 -6.56 -28.23 8.84
N ILE A 433 -5.52 -27.76 9.54
CA ILE A 433 -5.63 -26.77 10.62
C ILE A 433 -4.95 -25.46 10.20
N HIS A 434 -3.70 -25.57 9.78
CA HIS A 434 -2.86 -24.51 9.29
C HIS A 434 -2.97 -24.40 7.77
N SER A 435 -2.71 -23.19 7.28
CA SER A 435 -2.68 -22.87 5.84
C SER A 435 -1.53 -21.90 5.60
N VAL A 436 -0.45 -22.41 5.03
CA VAL A 436 0.80 -21.69 4.79
C VAL A 436 0.81 -21.27 3.33
N ARG A 437 0.40 -20.03 3.06
CA ARG A 437 0.21 -19.51 1.70
C ARG A 437 1.45 -18.77 1.20
N SER A 438 1.88 -19.05 -0.03
CA SER A 438 2.94 -18.33 -0.72
C SER A 438 2.46 -17.85 -2.09
N PRO A 439 2.46 -16.54 -2.37
CA PRO A 439 2.15 -16.04 -3.71
C PRO A 439 3.29 -16.33 -4.68
N ILE A 440 2.93 -16.52 -5.95
CA ILE A 440 3.82 -16.79 -7.07
C ILE A 440 3.47 -15.79 -8.18
N VAL A 441 4.47 -15.06 -8.67
CA VAL A 441 4.31 -14.05 -9.73
C VAL A 441 5.26 -14.36 -10.88
N VAL A 442 4.76 -14.36 -12.11
CA VAL A 442 5.59 -14.38 -13.31
C VAL A 442 5.20 -13.21 -14.19
N TYR A 443 6.19 -12.44 -14.66
CA TYR A 443 5.97 -11.21 -15.40
C TYR A 443 7.00 -10.97 -16.49
N THR A 444 6.74 -10.03 -17.40
CA THR A 444 7.54 -9.73 -18.62
C THR A 444 7.87 -8.27 -18.83
#